data_AF-A0A8J3JVZ5-F1
#
_entry.id   AF-A0A8J3JVZ5-F1
#
_cell.length_a   1.000
_cell.length_b   1.000
_cell.length_c   1.000
_cell.angle_alpha   90.00
_cell.angle_beta   90.00
_cell.angle_gamma   90.00
#
_symmetry.space_group_name_H-M   'P 1'
#
loop_
_entity.id
_entity.type
_entity.pdbx_description
1 polymer ?
#
loop_
_entity_poly.entity_id
_entity_poly.type
_entity_poly.pdbx_seq_one_letter_code
_entity_poly.pdbx_strand_id
1 'polypeptide(L)'
;MAAFIAAVGVVIAVGVFLATRDTPGRATPEAAVTEYVAALHAADRARLRLLAHPRSDATAEIDSRLARLGGPALTVTQWKITDTESDATKAVELSGTLDGAPYRTTIWLQDCDGRWCVSMGPSKDGTPKP
;
A
#
# COMPACT_ATOMS: atom_id res chain seq x y z
N MET A 1 -15.33 1.27 -28.39
CA MET A 1 -14.81 2.51 -27.78
C MET A 1 -14.84 2.28 -26.28
N ALA A 2 -13.72 1.84 -25.68
CA ALA A 2 -13.68 1.44 -24.27
C ALA A 2 -13.43 2.67 -23.40
N ALA A 3 -14.33 2.91 -22.44
CA ALA A 3 -14.18 3.98 -21.47
C ALA A 3 -13.11 3.59 -20.46
N PHE A 4 -11.95 4.24 -20.52
CA PHE A 4 -10.90 4.13 -19.50
C PHE A 4 -11.36 4.90 -18.26
N ILE A 5 -11.96 4.20 -17.29
CA ILE A 5 -12.31 4.81 -16.00
C ILE A 5 -11.07 4.77 -15.12
N ALA A 6 -10.21 5.78 -15.27
CA ALA A 6 -9.10 5.99 -14.36
C ALA A 6 -9.64 6.61 -13.05
N ALA A 7 -9.67 5.83 -11.97
CA ALA A 7 -9.96 6.37 -10.66
C ALA A 7 -8.76 7.19 -10.17
N VAL A 8 -8.91 8.51 -10.14
CA VAL A 8 -7.90 9.45 -9.60
C VAL A 8 -8.35 9.89 -8.21
N GLY A 9 -7.69 9.38 -7.18
CA GLY A 9 -7.94 9.77 -5.79
C GLY A 9 -7.15 11.01 -5.39
N VAL A 10 -7.82 12.10 -5.03
CA VAL A 10 -7.21 13.26 -4.35
C VAL A 10 -7.34 13.04 -2.84
N VAL A 11 -6.21 12.91 -2.14
CA VAL A 11 -6.22 12.73 -0.68
C VAL A 11 -6.41 14.09 -0.01
N ILE A 12 -7.64 14.39 0.42
CA ILE A 12 -7.92 15.45 1.37
C ILE A 12 -7.85 14.80 2.76
N ALA A 13 -6.91 15.24 3.59
CA ALA A 13 -6.72 14.71 4.94
C ALA A 13 -7.95 15.01 5.82
N VAL A 14 -8.95 14.12 5.82
CA VAL A 14 -10.06 14.13 6.78
C VAL A 14 -9.97 12.86 7.59
N GLY A 15 -9.55 13.02 8.84
CA GLY A 15 -9.45 11.93 9.81
C GLY A 15 -10.83 11.40 10.18
N VAL A 16 -11.16 10.20 9.72
CA VAL A 16 -12.21 9.36 10.31
C VAL A 16 -11.64 7.95 10.46
N PHE A 17 -11.23 7.61 11.68
CA PHE A 17 -10.65 6.33 12.07
C PHE A 17 -11.76 5.41 12.59
N LEU A 18 -12.29 4.52 11.74
CA LEU A 18 -13.19 3.44 12.18
C LEU A 18 -12.40 2.14 12.35
N ALA A 19 -12.51 1.60 13.57
CA ALA A 19 -11.76 0.48 14.09
C ALA A 19 -12.18 -0.86 13.48
N THR A 20 -11.31 -1.45 12.65
CA THR A 20 -11.18 -2.91 12.51
C THR A 20 -9.71 -3.22 12.83
N ARG A 21 -9.39 -3.45 14.10
CA ARG A 21 -8.01 -3.31 14.60
C ARG A 21 -7.10 -4.52 14.35
N ASP A 22 -7.61 -5.71 14.03
CA ASP A 22 -6.74 -6.92 13.99
C ASP A 22 -6.83 -7.78 12.72
N THR A 23 -7.67 -7.43 11.74
CA THR A 23 -7.76 -8.21 10.49
C THR A 23 -6.79 -7.67 9.43
N PRO A 24 -5.95 -8.52 8.83
CA PRO A 24 -5.03 -8.11 7.76
C PRO A 24 -5.74 -7.46 6.56
N GLY A 25 -5.10 -6.48 5.94
CA GLY A 25 -5.59 -5.80 4.74
C GLY A 25 -6.80 -4.88 4.95
N ARG A 26 -7.39 -4.41 3.86
CA ARG A 26 -8.54 -3.47 3.84
C ARG A 26 -9.66 -3.92 2.92
N ALA A 27 -10.88 -3.41 3.15
CA ALA A 27 -12.03 -3.81 2.35
C ALA A 27 -11.92 -3.41 0.86
N THR A 28 -11.15 -2.37 0.53
CA THR A 28 -10.97 -1.92 -0.86
C THR A 28 -9.49 -1.64 -1.17
N PRO A 29 -9.08 -1.67 -2.45
CA PRO A 29 -7.73 -1.31 -2.86
C PRO A 29 -7.35 0.10 -2.39
N GLU A 30 -8.24 1.08 -2.56
CA GLU A 30 -8.01 2.48 -2.23
C GLU A 30 -7.78 2.68 -0.73
N ALA A 31 -8.53 1.95 0.10
CA ALA A 31 -8.34 1.95 1.54
C ALA A 31 -6.99 1.34 1.94
N ALA A 32 -6.53 0.28 1.24
CA ALA A 32 -5.20 -0.30 1.47
C ALA A 32 -4.08 0.67 1.13
N VAL A 33 -4.17 1.38 -0.01
CA VAL A 33 -3.19 2.40 -0.41
C VAL A 33 -3.16 3.56 0.57
N THR A 34 -4.33 4.10 0.91
CA THR A 34 -4.47 5.24 1.81
C THR A 34 -3.83 4.93 3.16
N GLU A 35 -4.10 3.75 3.69
CA GLU A 35 -3.51 3.34 4.96
C GLU A 35 -2.02 3.04 4.86
N TYR A 36 -1.56 2.43 3.76
CA TYR A 36 -0.14 2.19 3.54
C TYR A 36 0.66 3.50 3.57
N VAL A 37 0.17 4.53 2.87
CA VAL A 37 0.79 5.86 2.87
C VAL A 37 0.75 6.49 4.26
N ALA A 38 -0.40 6.42 4.95
CA ALA A 38 -0.52 6.94 6.31
C ALA A 38 0.44 6.24 7.29
N ALA A 39 0.62 4.92 7.17
CA ALA A 39 1.51 4.14 8.00
C ALA A 39 2.99 4.44 7.73
N LEU A 40 3.38 4.67 6.48
CA LEU A 40 4.72 5.18 6.16
C LEU A 40 4.95 6.56 6.79
N HIS A 41 4.02 7.49 6.60
CA HIS A 41 4.15 8.85 7.12
C HIS A 41 4.24 8.88 8.65
N ALA A 42 3.47 8.03 9.35
CA ALA A 42 3.52 7.89 10.80
C ALA A 42 4.68 7.01 11.31
N ALA A 43 5.50 6.44 10.42
CA ALA A 43 6.48 5.40 10.71
C ALA A 43 5.91 4.22 11.53
N ASP A 44 4.64 3.87 11.28
CA ASP A 44 3.90 2.86 12.04
C ASP A 44 4.15 1.45 11.48
N ARG A 45 5.15 0.79 12.08
CA ARG A 45 5.51 -0.59 11.76
C ARG A 45 4.37 -1.57 11.96
N ALA A 46 3.61 -1.44 13.05
CA ALA A 46 2.54 -2.37 13.37
C ALA A 46 1.44 -2.29 12.32
N ARG A 47 1.12 -1.08 11.86
CA ARG A 47 0.14 -0.86 10.81
C ARG A 47 0.59 -1.41 9.46
N LEU A 48 1.85 -1.23 9.08
CA LEU A 48 2.40 -1.84 7.86
C LEU A 48 2.35 -3.37 7.91
N ARG A 49 2.59 -3.98 9.07
CA ARG A 49 2.45 -5.44 9.25
C ARG A 49 1.01 -5.91 9.06
N LEU A 50 0.02 -5.15 9.53
CA LEU A 50 -1.39 -5.48 9.30
C LEU A 50 -1.80 -5.33 7.84
N LEU A 51 -1.12 -4.51 7.05
CA LEU A 51 -1.37 -4.41 5.62
C LEU A 51 -0.65 -5.47 4.79
N ALA A 52 0.38 -6.12 5.33
CA ALA A 52 1.10 -7.15 4.61
C ALA A 52 0.25 -8.41 4.42
N HIS A 53 0.46 -9.10 3.30
CA HIS A 53 -0.19 -10.38 3.05
C HIS A 53 0.15 -11.39 4.16
N PRO A 54 -0.82 -12.15 4.74
CA PRO A 54 -0.55 -13.03 5.88
C PRO A 54 0.53 -14.09 5.63
N ARG A 55 0.61 -14.58 4.39
CA ARG A 55 1.64 -15.53 3.92
C ARG A 55 3.02 -14.91 3.70
N SER A 56 3.18 -13.60 3.76
CA SER A 56 4.46 -12.92 3.56
C SER A 56 5.31 -12.85 4.82
N ASP A 57 6.63 -13.00 4.68
CA ASP A 57 7.59 -12.50 5.67
C ASP A 57 7.99 -11.06 5.31
N ALA A 58 7.12 -10.12 5.70
CA ALA A 58 7.30 -8.71 5.37
C ALA A 58 8.30 -7.98 6.28
N THR A 59 8.89 -8.64 7.28
CA THR A 59 9.62 -8.00 8.38
C THR A 59 10.76 -7.11 7.88
N ALA A 60 11.65 -7.69 7.05
CA ALA A 60 12.82 -6.99 6.53
C ALA A 60 12.46 -5.90 5.51
N GLU A 61 11.45 -6.15 4.66
CA GLU A 61 11.00 -5.17 3.68
C GLU A 61 10.32 -3.96 4.34
N ILE A 62 9.53 -4.19 5.40
CA ILE A 62 8.93 -3.11 6.21
C ILE A 62 10.03 -2.25 6.84
N ASP A 63 11.08 -2.86 7.40
CA ASP A 63 12.19 -2.11 8.00
C ASP A 63 12.95 -1.28 6.97
N SER A 64 13.24 -1.86 5.82
CA SER A 64 13.87 -1.13 4.71
C SER A 64 13.01 0.04 4.23
N ARG A 65 11.69 -0.15 4.09
CA ARG A 65 10.76 0.90 3.67
C ARG A 65 10.67 2.01 4.72
N LEU A 66 10.52 1.68 6.00
CA LEU A 66 10.47 2.68 7.07
C LEU A 66 11.77 3.47 7.19
N ALA A 67 12.93 2.82 7.06
CA ALA A 67 14.21 3.52 7.09
C ALA A 67 14.39 4.51 5.92
N ARG A 68 13.82 4.20 4.76
CA ARG A 68 13.97 5.00 3.53
C ARG A 68 12.87 6.04 3.32
N LEU A 69 11.66 5.73 3.75
CA LEU A 69 10.42 6.41 3.37
C LEU A 69 9.57 6.82 4.58
N GLY A 70 9.96 6.40 5.79
CA GLY A 70 9.20 6.67 7.00
C GLY A 70 9.31 8.13 7.44
N GLY A 71 8.23 8.65 8.01
CA GLY A 71 8.21 10.01 8.57
C GLY A 71 7.94 11.10 7.52
N PRO A 72 8.22 12.38 7.85
CA PRO A 72 7.81 13.53 7.05
C PRO A 72 8.62 13.71 5.75
N ALA A 73 9.71 12.95 5.58
CA ALA A 73 10.56 13.01 4.40
C ALA A 73 9.81 12.62 3.12
N LEU A 74 8.88 11.65 3.20
CA LEU A 74 8.02 11.25 2.11
C LEU A 74 6.67 11.95 2.20
N THR A 75 6.36 12.76 1.18
CA THR A 75 5.02 13.29 0.95
C THR A 75 4.47 12.69 -0.32
N VAL A 76 3.48 11.80 -0.21
CA VAL A 76 2.73 11.28 -1.37
C VAL A 76 1.60 12.24 -1.70
N THR A 77 1.58 12.77 -2.92
CA THR A 77 0.56 13.73 -3.36
C THR A 77 -0.48 13.10 -4.28
N GLN A 78 -0.13 12.03 -4.98
CA GLN A 78 -0.99 11.32 -5.90
C GLN A 78 -0.73 9.83 -5.87
N TRP A 79 -1.79 9.05 -6.03
CA TRP A 79 -1.71 7.63 -6.33
C TRP A 79 -2.69 7.25 -7.44
N LYS A 80 -2.36 6.22 -8.19
CA LYS A 80 -3.18 5.66 -9.26
C LYS A 80 -3.17 4.15 -9.17
N ILE A 81 -4.35 3.55 -9.13
CA ILE A 81 -4.51 2.10 -9.23
C ILE A 81 -4.69 1.78 -10.71
N THR A 82 -3.88 0.86 -11.19
CA THR A 82 -3.93 0.36 -12.56
C THR A 82 -4.51 -1.04 -12.54
N ASP A 83 -5.50 -1.27 -13.39
CA ASP A 83 -6.03 -2.60 -13.61
C ASP A 83 -4.96 -3.51 -14.21
N THR A 84 -4.87 -4.72 -13.69
CA THR A 84 -4.02 -5.78 -14.22
C THR A 84 -4.88 -6.82 -14.91
N GLU A 85 -4.28 -7.78 -15.60
CA GLU A 85 -5.01 -8.93 -16.16
C GLU A 85 -5.68 -9.80 -15.08
N SER A 86 -5.26 -9.67 -13.82
CA SER A 86 -5.82 -10.36 -12.67
C SER A 86 -6.70 -9.42 -11.85
N ASP A 87 -7.94 -9.82 -11.58
CA ASP A 87 -8.80 -9.11 -10.64
C ASP A 87 -8.32 -9.23 -9.19
N ALA A 88 -7.50 -10.24 -8.88
CA ALA A 88 -6.94 -10.47 -7.55
C ALA A 88 -5.63 -9.69 -7.29
N THR A 89 -5.13 -8.94 -8.29
CA THR A 89 -3.88 -8.18 -8.17
C THR A 89 -4.04 -6.80 -8.78
N LYS A 90 -3.59 -5.76 -8.09
CA LYS A 90 -3.62 -4.39 -8.61
C LYS A 90 -2.26 -3.73 -8.45
N ALA A 91 -1.76 -3.11 -9.51
CA ALA A 91 -0.57 -2.28 -9.44
C ALA A 91 -0.99 -0.87 -9.00
N VAL A 92 -0.22 -0.26 -8.10
CA VAL A 92 -0.48 1.10 -7.63
C VAL A 92 0.76 1.95 -7.81
N GLU A 93 0.66 2.95 -8.65
CA GLU A 93 1.67 3.98 -8.82
C GLU A 93 1.49 5.04 -7.74
N LEU A 94 2.52 5.30 -6.96
CA LEU A 94 2.59 6.38 -5.98
C LEU A 94 3.52 7.46 -6.52
N SER A 95 3.12 8.72 -6.36
CA SER A 95 3.94 9.87 -6.74
C SER A 95 3.85 11.00 -5.73
N GLY A 96 4.94 11.76 -5.61
CA GLY A 96 5.06 12.85 -4.66
C GLY A 96 6.49 13.34 -4.55
N THR A 97 6.93 13.63 -3.33
CA THR A 97 8.29 14.09 -3.04
C THR A 97 8.93 13.29 -1.91
N LEU A 98 10.23 13.03 -2.03
CA LEU A 98 11.09 12.47 -0.99
C LEU A 98 12.25 13.45 -0.78
N ASP A 99 12.38 14.02 0.42
CA ASP A 99 13.38 15.05 0.75
C ASP A 99 13.38 16.23 -0.25
N GLY A 100 12.20 16.62 -0.70
CA GLY A 100 11.99 17.70 -1.68
C GLY A 100 12.27 17.32 -3.14
N ALA A 101 12.80 16.13 -3.42
CA ALA A 101 13.00 15.64 -4.78
C ALA A 101 11.78 14.86 -5.29
N PRO A 102 11.46 14.88 -6.60
CA PRO A 102 10.38 14.08 -7.16
C PRO A 102 10.56 12.59 -6.86
N TYR A 103 9.50 11.96 -6.37
CA TYR A 103 9.47 10.55 -6.01
C TYR A 103 8.36 9.83 -6.75
N ARG A 104 8.68 8.65 -7.29
CA ARG A 104 7.71 7.71 -7.86
C ARG A 104 8.07 6.28 -7.50
N THR A 105 7.06 5.47 -7.20
CA THR A 105 7.23 4.03 -6.99
C THR A 105 5.96 3.28 -7.35
N THR A 106 6.09 1.98 -7.57
CA THR A 106 4.94 1.09 -7.76
C THR A 106 4.89 0.10 -6.61
N ILE A 107 3.74 -0.01 -5.97
CA ILE A 107 3.43 -1.09 -5.02
C ILE A 107 2.41 -2.02 -5.65
N TRP A 108 2.35 -3.25 -5.14
CA TRP A 108 1.39 -4.25 -5.58
C TRP A 108 0.42 -4.54 -4.45
N LEU A 109 -0.87 -4.53 -4.78
CA LEU A 109 -1.92 -4.99 -3.90
C LEU A 109 -2.40 -6.35 -4.38
N GLN A 110 -2.85 -7.16 -3.44
CA GLN A 110 -3.39 -8.47 -3.71
C GLN A 110 -4.61 -8.74 -2.82
N ASP A 111 -5.57 -9.48 -3.36
CA ASP A 111 -6.65 -10.05 -2.57
C ASP A 111 -6.10 -11.12 -1.59
N CYS A 112 -6.40 -10.93 -0.31
CA CYS A 112 -6.07 -11.79 0.82
C CYS A 112 -7.36 -12.12 1.56
N ASP A 113 -8.15 -13.03 0.98
CA ASP A 113 -9.43 -13.52 1.49
C ASP A 113 -10.53 -12.43 1.50
N GLY A 114 -10.72 -11.77 0.35
CA GLY A 114 -11.74 -10.72 0.18
C GLY A 114 -11.34 -9.38 0.80
N ARG A 115 -10.05 -9.19 1.08
CA ARG A 115 -9.44 -7.96 1.58
C ARG A 115 -8.20 -7.66 0.76
N TRP A 116 -7.81 -6.40 0.71
CA TRP A 116 -6.66 -5.93 -0.03
C TRP A 116 -5.47 -5.77 0.88
N CYS A 117 -4.46 -6.59 0.63
CA CYS A 117 -3.16 -6.55 1.29
C CYS A 117 -2.12 -5.95 0.34
N VAL A 118 -1.09 -5.32 0.92
CA VAL A 118 0.09 -4.89 0.17
C VAL A 118 1.07 -6.06 0.11
N SER A 119 1.53 -6.37 -1.10
CA SER A 119 2.54 -7.37 -1.31
C SER A 119 3.90 -6.85 -0.81
N MET A 120 4.40 -7.48 0.26
CA MET A 120 5.67 -7.16 0.92
C MET A 120 6.39 -8.46 1.28
N GLY A 121 7.71 -8.49 1.20
CA GLY A 121 8.55 -9.63 1.55
C GLY A 121 8.44 -10.83 0.60
N PRO A 122 9.32 -11.83 0.75
CA PRO A 122 9.11 -13.15 0.17
C PRO A 122 7.91 -13.84 0.83
N SER A 123 7.40 -14.89 0.18
CA SER A 123 6.44 -15.77 0.82
C SER A 123 7.12 -16.62 1.89
N LYS A 124 6.42 -16.90 3.00
CA LYS A 124 6.91 -17.71 4.13
C LYS A 124 7.16 -19.17 3.77
N ASP A 125 6.49 -19.66 2.73
CA ASP A 125 6.56 -21.03 2.21
C ASP A 125 7.60 -21.18 1.08
N GLY A 126 8.39 -20.13 0.79
CA GLY A 126 9.42 -20.16 -0.25
C GLY A 126 8.89 -20.02 -1.67
N THR A 127 7.59 -19.77 -1.86
CA THR A 127 7.04 -19.41 -3.17
C THR A 127 7.45 -17.98 -3.55
N PRO A 128 7.31 -17.60 -4.84
CA PRO A 128 7.43 -16.21 -5.24
C PRO A 128 6.55 -15.30 -4.37
N LYS A 129 6.99 -14.05 -4.22
CA LYS A 129 6.26 -13.01 -3.49
C LYS A 129 4.79 -13.03 -3.92
N PRO A 130 3.85 -13.13 -2.97
CA PRO A 130 2.44 -13.26 -3.28
C PRO A 130 1.95 -12.01 -4.00
#